data_AF-A0A4V3GNU5-F1
#
_entry.id   AF-A0A4V3GNU5-F1
#
_cell.length_a   1.000
_cell.length_b   1.000
_cell.length_c   1.000
_cell.angle_alpha   90.00
_cell.angle_beta   90.00
_cell.angle_gamma   90.00
#
_symmetry.space_group_name_H-M   'P 1'
#
loop_
_entity.id
_entity.type
_entity.pdbx_description
1 polymer ?
#
loop_
_entity_poly.entity_id
_entity_poly.type
_entity_poly.pdbx_seq_one_letter_code
_entity_poly.pdbx_strand_id
1 'polypeptide(L)'
;MEHSTGTPTNATPHPPLDPPPATPPTQAAAQAQAAAQARAERRARADWLITELGRLAAQAEDPNDRVRIRRTADSLTRLATAFRP
;
A
#
# COMPACT_ATOMS: atom_id res chain seq x y z
N MET A 1 8.09 -68.09 8.42
CA MET A 1 7.42 -67.02 7.65
C MET A 1 7.84 -65.72 8.26
N GLU A 2 8.79 -65.03 7.61
CA GLU A 2 8.92 -63.57 7.52
C GLU A 2 7.60 -62.81 7.81
N HIS A 3 7.57 -61.59 8.37
CA HIS A 3 8.12 -60.35 7.81
C HIS A 3 8.40 -59.26 8.88
N SER A 4 9.52 -58.55 8.71
CA SER A 4 9.79 -57.18 9.19
C SER A 4 8.74 -56.17 8.72
N THR A 5 8.61 -55.02 9.40
CA THR A 5 8.71 -53.65 8.81
C THR A 5 8.37 -52.54 9.83
N GLY A 6 9.27 -51.54 9.97
CA GLY A 6 8.86 -50.15 10.23
C GLY A 6 9.24 -49.46 11.57
N THR A 7 10.48 -48.95 11.66
CA THR A 7 10.84 -47.66 12.30
C THR A 7 10.05 -46.46 11.70
N PRO A 8 10.10 -45.18 12.18
CA PRO A 8 10.76 -44.57 13.36
C PRO A 8 9.90 -43.55 14.17
N THR A 9 10.52 -42.99 15.22
CA THR A 9 10.20 -41.75 15.95
C THR A 9 9.70 -40.57 15.09
N ASN A 10 8.65 -39.88 15.54
CA ASN A 10 8.42 -38.48 15.18
C ASN A 10 8.12 -37.67 16.44
N ALA A 11 9.19 -37.29 17.14
CA ALA A 11 9.13 -36.22 18.11
C ALA A 11 8.73 -34.94 17.37
N THR A 12 7.52 -34.45 17.62
CA THR A 12 7.06 -33.15 17.12
C THR A 12 7.98 -32.06 17.67
N PRO A 13 8.74 -31.34 16.83
CA PRO A 13 9.54 -30.22 17.31
C PRO A 13 8.60 -29.08 17.70
N HIS A 14 8.58 -28.72 18.97
CA HIS A 14 8.05 -27.43 19.39
C HIS A 14 8.93 -26.34 18.74
N PRO A 15 8.35 -25.33 18.07
CA PRO A 15 9.15 -24.26 17.49
C PRO A 15 9.90 -23.54 18.62
N PRO A 16 11.22 -23.27 18.46
CA PRO A 16 11.92 -22.42 19.41
C PRO A 16 11.29 -21.02 19.35
N LEU A 17 11.14 -20.43 20.54
CA LEU A 17 10.76 -19.04 20.74
C LEU A 17 11.95 -18.15 20.32
N ASP A 18 12.30 -18.13 19.03
CA ASP A 18 13.37 -17.28 18.51
C ASP A 18 12.91 -15.81 18.50
N PRO A 19 13.74 -14.84 18.95
CA PRO A 19 13.48 -13.43 18.71
C PRO A 19 13.44 -13.16 17.19
N PRO A 20 12.70 -12.13 16.74
CA PRO A 20 12.68 -11.79 15.32
C PRO A 20 14.12 -11.56 14.83
N PRO A 21 14.53 -12.13 13.68
CA PRO A 21 15.86 -11.88 13.15
C PRO A 21 16.02 -10.37 12.96
N ALA A 22 17.10 -9.82 13.53
CA ALA A 22 17.49 -8.44 13.29
C ALA A 22 17.58 -8.22 11.79
N THR A 23 16.66 -7.43 11.24
CA THR A 23 16.66 -7.12 9.81
C THR A 23 17.99 -6.44 9.52
N PRO A 24 18.80 -6.94 8.57
CA PRO A 24 20.05 -6.29 8.26
C PRO A 24 19.77 -4.83 7.87
N PRO A 25 20.58 -3.86 8.32
CA PRO A 25 20.31 -2.43 8.13
C PRO A 25 20.08 -2.07 6.65
N THR A 26 20.68 -2.83 5.73
CA THR A 26 20.48 -2.72 4.28
C THR A 26 19.05 -3.07 3.83
N GLN A 27 18.41 -4.09 4.41
CA GLN A 27 17.01 -4.44 4.11
C GLN A 27 16.04 -3.42 4.70
N ALA A 28 16.28 -2.94 5.92
CA ALA A 28 15.46 -1.91 6.54
C ALA A 28 15.50 -0.60 5.73
N ALA A 29 16.69 -0.21 5.25
CA ALA A 29 16.85 0.96 4.39
C ALA A 29 16.11 0.79 3.04
N ALA A 30 16.22 -0.38 2.41
CA ALA A 30 15.51 -0.65 1.14
C ALA A 30 13.99 -0.61 1.31
N GLN A 31 13.44 -1.14 2.41
CA GLN A 31 12.01 -1.08 2.72
C GLN A 31 11.54 0.37 2.98
N ALA A 32 12.32 1.16 3.71
CA ALA A 32 12.01 2.57 3.94
C ALA A 32 12.00 3.38 2.63
N GLN A 33 12.96 3.12 1.74
CA GLN A 33 13.02 3.74 0.41
C GLN A 33 11.81 3.35 -0.46
N ALA A 34 11.46 2.07 -0.52
CA ALA A 34 10.27 1.61 -1.25
C ALA A 34 8.97 2.25 -0.70
N ALA A 35 8.86 2.38 0.63
CA ALA A 35 7.72 3.04 1.26
C ALA A 35 7.69 4.56 0.98
N ALA A 36 8.85 5.21 0.86
CA ALA A 36 8.94 6.61 0.45
C ALA A 36 8.53 6.80 -1.02
N GLN A 37 9.01 5.93 -1.92
CA GLN A 37 8.67 5.92 -3.34
C GLN A 37 7.16 5.73 -3.54
N ALA A 38 6.55 4.76 -2.85
CA ALA A 38 5.11 4.51 -2.92
C ALA A 38 4.27 5.71 -2.44
N ARG A 39 4.75 6.44 -1.42
CA ARG A 39 4.10 7.68 -0.95
C ARG A 39 4.24 8.81 -1.99
N ALA A 40 5.40 8.95 -2.62
CA ALA A 40 5.64 9.93 -3.67
C ALA A 40 4.74 9.66 -4.90
N GLU A 41 4.65 8.41 -5.34
CA GLU A 41 3.75 8.01 -6.43
C GLU A 41 2.28 8.27 -6.10
N ARG A 42 1.85 7.95 -4.87
CA ARG A 42 0.48 8.21 -4.44
C ARG A 42 0.14 9.70 -4.50
N ARG A 43 1.08 10.56 -4.09
CA ARG A 43 0.93 12.03 -4.21
C ARG A 43 0.83 12.46 -5.67
N ALA A 44 1.76 12.03 -6.52
CA ALA A 44 1.75 12.36 -7.94
C ALA A 44 0.43 11.93 -8.64
N ARG A 45 -0.09 10.75 -8.30
CA ARG A 45 -1.39 10.28 -8.82
C ARG A 45 -2.56 11.12 -8.33
N ALA A 46 -2.54 11.54 -7.06
CA ALA A 46 -3.58 12.41 -6.51
C ALA A 46 -3.55 13.80 -7.16
N ASP A 47 -2.37 14.38 -7.33
CA ASP A 47 -2.18 15.70 -7.97
C ASP A 47 -2.65 15.67 -9.44
N TRP A 48 -2.33 14.59 -10.17
CA TRP A 48 -2.82 14.37 -11.52
C TRP A 48 -4.35 14.27 -11.57
N LEU A 49 -4.97 13.50 -10.68
CA LEU A 49 -6.43 13.36 -10.62
C LEU A 49 -7.12 14.70 -10.30
N ILE A 50 -6.58 15.49 -9.38
CA ILE A 50 -7.12 16.82 -9.03
C ILE A 50 -7.10 17.73 -10.26
N THR A 51 -5.98 17.73 -11.00
CA THR A 51 -5.83 18.52 -12.24
C THR A 51 -6.84 18.09 -13.29
N GLU A 52 -6.99 16.78 -13.50
CA GLU A 52 -7.91 16.24 -14.52
C GLU A 52 -9.38 16.53 -14.17
N LEU A 53 -9.77 16.43 -12.90
CA LEU A 53 -11.11 16.82 -12.45
C LEU A 53 -11.37 18.31 -12.67
N GLY A 54 -10.38 19.17 -12.45
CA GLY A 54 -10.46 20.60 -12.79
C GLY A 54 -10.72 20.82 -14.28
N ARG A 55 -10.01 20.07 -15.13
CA ARG A 55 -10.17 20.09 -16.60
C ARG A 55 -11.57 19.63 -17.03
N LEU A 56 -12.07 18.53 -16.45
CA LEU A 56 -13.42 18.02 -16.70
C LEU A 56 -14.51 19.00 -16.26
N ALA A 57 -14.36 19.63 -15.08
CA ALA A 57 -15.31 20.63 -14.60
C ALA A 57 -15.32 21.92 -15.45
N ALA A 58 -14.23 22.21 -16.18
CA ALA A 58 -14.18 23.32 -17.13
C ALA A 58 -14.89 22.99 -18.45
N GLN A 59 -14.92 21.72 -18.85
CA GLN A 59 -15.55 21.25 -20.09
C GLN A 59 -17.00 20.79 -19.92
N ALA A 60 -17.45 20.50 -18.70
CA ALA A 60 -18.82 20.07 -18.46
C ALA A 60 -19.83 21.17 -18.84
N GLU A 61 -20.78 20.80 -19.70
CA GLU A 61 -21.86 21.69 -20.18
C GLU A 61 -22.95 21.85 -19.12
N ASP A 62 -23.29 20.77 -18.39
CA ASP A 62 -24.27 20.80 -17.30
C ASP A 62 -23.70 21.52 -16.06
N PRO A 63 -24.32 22.62 -15.60
CA PRO A 63 -23.95 23.27 -14.35
C PRO A 63 -23.91 22.34 -13.14
N ASN A 64 -24.78 21.32 -13.08
CA ASN A 64 -24.81 20.37 -11.97
C ASN A 64 -23.56 19.50 -11.94
N ASP A 65 -23.17 18.96 -13.08
CA ASP A 65 -21.95 18.15 -13.21
C ASP A 65 -20.70 18.96 -12.90
N ARG A 66 -20.63 20.22 -13.34
CA ARG A 66 -19.53 21.12 -12.97
C ARG A 66 -19.36 21.24 -11.46
N VAL A 67 -20.46 21.41 -10.72
CA VAL A 67 -20.45 21.52 -9.25
C VAL A 67 -20.05 20.19 -8.61
N ARG A 68 -20.61 19.07 -9.07
CA ARG A 68 -20.28 17.73 -8.55
C ARG A 68 -18.80 17.41 -8.73
N ILE A 69 -18.25 17.63 -9.93
CA ILE A 69 -16.84 17.37 -10.23
C ILE A 69 -15.92 18.25 -9.37
N ARG A 70 -16.25 19.54 -9.22
CA ARG A 70 -15.48 20.46 -8.34
C ARG A 70 -15.49 19.99 -6.88
N ARG A 71 -16.64 19.54 -6.37
CA ARG A 71 -16.75 19.02 -5.01
C ARG A 71 -15.92 17.75 -4.79
N THR A 72 -15.87 16.88 -5.80
CA THR A 72 -15.01 15.69 -5.79
C THR A 72 -13.54 16.08 -5.75
N ALA A 73 -13.11 17.05 -6.57
CA ALA A 73 -11.74 17.55 -6.57
C ALA A 73 -11.33 18.17 -5.21
N ASP A 74 -12.23 18.94 -4.58
CA ASP A 74 -11.99 19.52 -3.25
C ASP A 74 -11.84 18.43 -2.18
N SER A 75 -12.72 17.42 -2.22
CA SER A 75 -12.67 16.28 -1.29
C SER A 75 -11.35 15.49 -1.42
N LEU A 76 -10.89 15.25 -2.65
CA LEU A 76 -9.61 14.60 -2.89
C LEU A 76 -8.42 15.45 -2.45
N THR A 77 -8.48 16.77 -2.63
CA THR A 77 -7.44 17.70 -2.16
C THR A 77 -7.32 17.68 -0.65
N ARG A 78 -8.45 17.72 0.07
CA ARG A 78 -8.47 17.60 1.54
C ARG A 78 -7.92 16.27 2.01
N LEU A 79 -8.29 15.17 1.34
CA LEU A 79 -7.79 13.84 1.65
C LEU A 79 -6.28 13.75 1.45
N ALA A 80 -5.77 14.19 0.29
CA ALA A 80 -4.34 14.19 -0.01
C ALA A 80 -3.53 15.03 0.98
N THR A 81 -4.10 16.18 1.40
CA THR A 81 -3.49 17.05 2.41
C THR A 81 -3.45 16.39 3.79
N ALA A 82 -4.52 15.72 4.21
CA ALA A 82 -4.59 15.03 5.50
C ALA A 82 -3.57 13.90 5.65
N PHE A 83 -3.14 13.29 4.53
CA PHE A 83 -2.13 12.23 4.51
C PHE A 83 -0.70 12.74 4.21
N ARG A 84 -0.46 14.05 4.32
CA ARG A 84 0.89 14.62 4.19
C ARG A 84 1.63 14.42 5.53
N PRO A 85 2.65 13.54 5.63
CA PRO A 85 3.59 13.52 6.74
C PRO A 85 4.30 14.86 6.94
#